data_AF-A0A3B3SS00-F1
#
_entry.id   AF-A0A3B3SS00-F1
#
_cell.length_a   1.000
_cell.length_b   1.000
_cell.length_c   1.000
_cell.angle_alpha   90.00
_cell.angle_beta   90.00
_cell.angle_gamma   90.00
#
_symmetry.space_group_name_H-M   'P 1'
#
loop_
_entity.id
_entity.type
_entity.pdbx_description
1 polymer ?
#
loop_
_entity_poly.entity_id
_entity_poly.type
_entity_poly.pdbx_seq_one_letter_code
_entity_poly.pdbx_strand_id
1 'polypeptide(L)'
;MRPLPRNTKILFFAKHCTEPYVQIITVHETKQWQSVCSSEEEEPHGDDLEDLLLPELIDRSDLLGEIQCQKLANHLPARTQGNPWRLAYSTAVHGTSLRTLYRYLSSLDSPVLLVIKDMGNQVFGAFSSHPFRVSSCCYGTGETFLFSFSPDLKVFRWSGENSYFVRGHWDSLQIGAGGGCFGLWLDADLCRGSSFPCQTFNNQPLSSKKDFTVQDLEVWTFSSREI
;
A
#
# COMPACT_ATOMS: atom_id res chain seq x y z
N MET A 1 50.15 -7.92 9.57
CA MET A 1 48.75 -7.47 9.43
C MET A 1 47.85 -8.64 9.81
N ARG A 2 47.02 -8.51 10.85
CA ARG A 2 46.11 -9.56 11.34
C ARG A 2 44.70 -9.33 10.76
N PRO A 3 43.96 -10.39 10.38
CA PRO A 3 42.61 -10.25 9.84
C PRO A 3 41.59 -9.93 10.94
N LEU A 4 40.56 -9.14 10.59
CA LEU A 4 39.47 -8.75 11.49
C LEU A 4 38.44 -9.88 11.68
N PRO A 5 37.84 -10.03 12.88
CA PRO A 5 36.82 -11.04 13.18
C PRO A 5 35.44 -10.73 12.56
N ARG A 6 34.66 -11.79 12.33
CA ARG A 6 33.49 -11.88 11.44
C ARG A 6 32.24 -11.06 11.78
N ASN A 7 32.20 -10.30 12.87
CA ASN A 7 31.05 -9.45 13.23
C ASN A 7 31.44 -7.98 13.47
N THR A 8 32.20 -7.40 12.53
CA THR A 8 32.53 -5.97 12.57
C THR A 8 31.68 -5.22 11.54
N LYS A 9 30.77 -4.34 12.01
CA LYS A 9 30.11 -3.35 11.13
C LYS A 9 30.83 -2.01 11.29
N ILE A 10 31.43 -1.54 10.20
CA ILE A 10 32.05 -0.21 10.10
C ILE A 10 30.99 0.74 9.56
N LEU A 11 30.60 1.74 10.36
CA LEU A 11 29.65 2.78 9.96
C LEU A 11 30.42 4.06 9.64
N PHE A 12 30.31 4.53 8.39
CA PHE A 12 30.86 5.81 7.97
C PHE A 12 29.76 6.88 8.00
N PHE A 13 29.95 7.91 8.81
CA PHE A 13 29.12 9.11 8.77
C PHE A 13 29.90 10.22 8.08
N ALA A 14 29.50 10.59 6.87
CA ALA A 14 30.02 11.77 6.19
C ALA A 14 29.11 12.97 6.49
N LYS A 15 29.49 13.78 7.46
CA LYS A 15 29.12 15.20 7.53
C LYS A 15 30.39 16.02 7.31
N HIS A 16 30.26 17.10 6.55
CA HIS A 16 31.35 17.98 6.15
C HIS A 16 32.30 18.35 7.30
N CYS A 17 33.60 18.21 7.03
CA CYS A 17 34.76 18.79 7.72
C CYS A 17 34.94 18.49 9.23
N THR A 18 35.61 17.37 9.56
CA THR A 18 36.84 17.24 10.41
C THR A 18 37.06 15.76 10.80
N GLU A 19 38.31 15.38 11.11
CA GLU A 19 38.85 14.00 11.12
C GLU A 19 38.14 12.97 12.04
N PRO A 20 38.16 11.67 11.70
CA PRO A 20 37.50 10.63 12.49
C PRO A 20 38.34 10.16 13.69
N TYR A 21 37.76 10.22 14.89
CA TYR A 21 38.27 9.58 16.11
C TYR A 21 37.47 8.29 16.41
N VAL A 22 38.17 7.21 16.77
CA VAL A 22 37.58 5.90 17.13
C VAL A 22 37.93 5.57 18.57
N GLN A 23 36.93 5.29 19.40
CA GLN A 23 37.10 4.77 20.77
C GLN A 23 36.56 3.34 20.86
N ILE A 24 37.40 2.42 21.33
CA ILE A 24 37.04 1.00 21.53
C ILE A 24 36.69 0.82 23.00
N ILE A 25 35.46 0.39 23.29
CA ILE A 25 34.99 0.09 24.65
C ILE A 25 34.97 -1.44 24.82
N THR A 26 35.76 -1.93 25.78
CA THR A 26 35.82 -3.34 26.17
C THR A 26 34.63 -3.69 27.06
N VAL A 27 33.81 -4.66 26.67
CA VAL A 27 32.70 -5.17 27.50
C VAL A 27 33.23 -6.29 28.39
N HIS A 28 33.03 -6.16 29.70
CA HIS A 28 33.41 -7.12 30.74
C HIS A 28 32.26 -8.12 30.93
N GLU A 29 32.49 -9.42 30.67
CA GLU A 29 31.53 -10.49 30.95
C GLU A 29 31.49 -10.86 32.44
N THR A 30 30.28 -11.09 32.95
CA THR A 30 29.91 -12.01 34.04
C THR A 30 28.37 -12.16 33.96
N LYS A 31 27.68 -13.29 34.12
CA LYS A 31 27.96 -14.61 34.68
C LYS A 31 26.99 -15.63 34.04
N GLN A 32 27.56 -16.81 33.80
CA GLN A 32 27.01 -18.07 33.33
C GLN A 32 25.91 -18.67 34.21
N TRP A 33 24.82 -19.15 33.59
CA TRP A 33 23.99 -20.29 34.04
C TRP A 33 23.34 -20.93 32.81
N GLN A 34 23.74 -22.15 32.44
CA GLN A 34 22.87 -23.05 31.66
C GLN A 34 22.95 -24.46 32.21
N SER A 35 21.76 -24.93 32.56
CA SER A 35 21.39 -26.21 33.12
C SER A 35 21.27 -27.29 32.04
N VAL A 36 21.34 -28.54 32.50
CA VAL A 36 21.27 -29.80 31.76
C VAL A 36 19.80 -30.23 31.55
N CYS A 37 19.54 -30.86 30.40
CA CYS A 37 18.43 -31.76 30.01
C CYS A 37 16.95 -31.34 30.17
N SER A 38 16.26 -31.38 29.02
CA SER A 38 15.00 -32.08 28.72
C SER A 38 13.81 -31.97 29.69
N SER A 39 12.77 -31.22 29.29
CA SER A 39 11.34 -31.55 29.45
C SER A 39 10.52 -30.63 28.53
N GLU A 40 9.39 -31.12 28.03
CA GLU A 40 8.40 -30.44 27.20
C GLU A 40 7.71 -29.31 27.97
N GLU A 41 7.75 -28.05 27.53
CA GLU A 41 6.87 -26.98 28.06
C GLU A 41 6.51 -25.94 26.97
N GLU A 42 5.22 -25.99 26.60
CA GLU A 42 4.28 -24.88 26.35
C GLU A 42 4.53 -23.86 25.22
N GLU A 43 3.69 -23.95 24.18
CA GLU A 43 3.37 -22.88 23.24
C GLU A 43 2.92 -21.62 24.01
N PRO A 44 3.51 -20.43 23.77
CA PRO A 44 3.02 -19.21 24.39
C PRO A 44 1.69 -18.81 23.75
N HIS A 45 0.59 -19.18 24.40
CA HIS A 45 -0.68 -18.48 24.28
C HIS A 45 -0.65 -17.25 25.19
N GLY A 46 -0.76 -16.06 24.61
CA GLY A 46 -1.06 -14.85 25.37
C GLY A 46 -0.56 -13.56 24.75
N ASP A 47 -1.37 -13.00 23.86
CA ASP A 47 -1.58 -11.55 23.75
C ASP A 47 -0.35 -10.66 23.48
N ASP A 48 0.45 -11.00 22.47
CA ASP A 48 1.23 -9.98 21.74
C ASP A 48 0.31 -9.26 20.73
N LEU A 49 -0.79 -8.67 21.22
CA LEU A 49 -1.41 -7.53 20.55
C LEU A 49 -0.47 -6.35 20.76
N GLU A 50 0.61 -6.33 19.97
CA GLU A 50 1.45 -5.17 19.75
C GLU A 50 0.50 -4.01 19.39
N ASP A 51 0.19 -3.14 20.36
CA ASP A 51 -0.71 -1.97 20.30
C ASP A 51 -1.18 -1.66 18.87
N LEU A 52 -2.21 -2.39 18.39
CA LEU A 52 -2.67 -2.29 17.01
C LEU A 52 -3.40 -0.95 16.89
N LEU A 53 -2.66 0.09 16.52
CA LEU A 53 -3.22 1.39 16.15
C LEU A 53 -4.04 1.21 14.87
N LEU A 54 -5.31 0.83 15.04
CA LEU A 54 -6.30 0.77 13.98
C LEU A 54 -6.40 2.14 13.31
N PRO A 55 -6.41 2.21 11.97
CA PRO A 55 -6.63 3.47 11.29
C PRO A 55 -8.01 4.02 11.69
N GLU A 56 -8.09 5.33 11.97
CA GLU A 56 -9.36 6.00 12.21
C GLU A 56 -10.11 6.09 10.87
N LEU A 57 -11.17 5.28 10.71
CA LEU A 57 -12.11 5.42 9.61
C LEU A 57 -13.27 6.28 10.08
N ILE A 58 -13.51 7.42 9.41
CA ILE A 58 -14.66 8.29 9.71
C ILE A 58 -15.96 7.63 9.25
N ASP A 59 -15.91 6.98 8.10
CA ASP A 59 -17.03 6.26 7.51
C ASP A 59 -16.81 4.75 7.63
N ARG A 60 -17.89 3.97 7.70
CA ARG A 60 -17.77 2.50 7.66
C ARG A 60 -17.45 2.05 6.25
N SER A 61 -16.52 1.09 6.11
CA SER A 61 -16.29 0.40 4.84
C SER A 61 -17.18 -0.82 4.75
N ASP A 62 -17.78 -1.02 3.58
CA ASP A 62 -18.51 -2.23 3.22
C ASP A 62 -17.60 -3.27 2.57
N LEU A 63 -16.37 -2.89 2.18
CA LEU A 63 -15.43 -3.73 1.43
C LEU A 63 -14.20 -4.18 2.23
N LEU A 64 -13.77 -3.41 3.23
CA LEU A 64 -12.61 -3.72 4.07
C LEU A 64 -13.02 -4.01 5.51
N GLY A 65 -12.60 -5.17 6.01
CA GLY A 65 -12.62 -5.47 7.44
C GLY A 65 -11.48 -4.76 8.20
N GLU A 66 -11.60 -4.67 9.52
CA GLU A 66 -10.62 -3.97 10.39
C GLU A 66 -9.17 -4.46 10.20
N ILE A 67 -8.97 -5.77 10.11
CA ILE A 67 -7.65 -6.38 9.88
C ILE A 67 -7.09 -5.98 8.50
N GLN A 68 -7.94 -5.88 7.48
CA GLN A 68 -7.52 -5.45 6.13
C GLN A 68 -7.14 -3.97 6.12
N CYS A 69 -7.92 -3.12 6.80
CA CYS A 69 -7.59 -1.71 7.02
C CYS A 69 -6.24 -1.55 7.71
N GLN A 70 -6.01 -2.29 8.80
CA GLN A 70 -4.74 -2.27 9.52
C GLN A 70 -3.56 -2.68 8.62
N LYS A 71 -3.69 -3.80 7.92
CA LYS A 71 -2.65 -4.29 7.01
C LYS A 71 -2.33 -3.24 5.94
N LEU A 72 -3.34 -2.61 5.33
CA LEU A 72 -3.13 -1.55 4.34
C LEU A 72 -2.52 -0.28 4.93
N ALA A 73 -2.95 0.14 6.12
CA ALA A 73 -2.43 1.34 6.79
C ALA A 73 -0.90 1.30 6.96
N ASN A 74 -0.35 0.12 7.24
CA ASN A 74 1.10 -0.10 7.38
C ASN A 74 1.87 0.12 6.06
N HIS A 75 1.20 0.14 4.91
CA HIS A 75 1.82 0.36 3.60
C HIS A 75 1.58 1.76 3.02
N LEU A 76 0.69 2.54 3.63
CA LEU A 76 0.40 3.89 3.19
C LEU A 76 1.62 4.82 3.41
N PRO A 77 1.82 5.85 2.56
CA PRO A 77 2.91 6.80 2.74
C PRO A 77 2.82 7.56 4.06
N ALA A 78 3.97 7.95 4.62
CA ALA A 78 4.05 8.66 5.90
C ALA A 78 3.16 9.90 5.97
N ARG A 79 2.99 10.64 4.86
CA ARG A 79 2.11 11.84 4.80
C ARG A 79 0.62 11.56 5.00
N THR A 80 0.20 10.30 4.88
CA THR A 80 -1.19 9.86 5.09
C THR A 80 -1.39 9.15 6.43
N GLN A 81 -0.30 8.75 7.10
CA GLN A 81 -0.38 8.07 8.39
C GLN A 81 -0.88 9.04 9.47
N GLY A 82 -1.77 8.56 10.34
CA GLY A 82 -2.42 9.38 11.37
C GLY A 82 -3.56 10.27 10.87
N ASN A 83 -3.77 10.39 9.56
CA ASN A 83 -4.95 11.05 9.02
C ASN A 83 -6.13 10.07 8.97
N PRO A 84 -7.34 10.50 9.35
CA PRO A 84 -8.50 9.64 9.27
C PRO A 84 -8.88 9.39 7.80
N TRP A 85 -9.37 8.18 7.54
CA TRP A 85 -9.85 7.78 6.22
C TRP A 85 -11.29 8.24 6.07
N ARG A 86 -11.56 9.00 5.00
CA ARG A 86 -12.92 9.45 4.64
C ARG A 86 -13.35 8.83 3.33
N LEU A 87 -14.60 8.38 3.27
CA LEU A 87 -15.17 7.83 2.06
C LEU A 87 -15.52 8.97 1.09
N ALA A 88 -14.72 9.11 0.04
CA ALA A 88 -14.94 10.12 -0.99
C ALA A 88 -15.93 9.64 -2.07
N TYR A 89 -15.99 8.33 -2.31
CA TYR A 89 -16.88 7.73 -3.30
C TYR A 89 -17.17 6.27 -2.96
N SER A 90 -18.38 5.81 -3.29
CA SER A 90 -18.80 4.42 -3.21
C SER A 90 -19.83 4.15 -4.30
N THR A 91 -19.71 3.03 -5.00
CA THR A 91 -20.69 2.61 -6.02
C THR A 91 -22.08 2.35 -5.43
N ALA A 92 -22.14 1.84 -4.20
CA ALA A 92 -23.39 1.57 -3.49
C ALA A 92 -24.18 2.85 -3.16
N VAL A 93 -23.48 3.97 -2.95
CA VAL A 93 -24.10 5.25 -2.56
C VAL A 93 -24.24 6.21 -3.74
N HIS A 94 -23.23 6.29 -4.61
CA HIS A 94 -23.10 7.35 -5.62
C HIS A 94 -23.33 6.85 -7.06
N GLY A 95 -23.56 5.54 -7.24
CA GLY A 95 -23.76 4.88 -8.52
C GLY A 95 -22.47 4.47 -9.21
N THR A 96 -22.60 3.94 -10.43
CA THR A 96 -21.51 3.27 -11.15
C THR A 96 -21.08 4.08 -12.37
N SER A 97 -20.72 5.36 -12.18
CA SER A 97 -20.28 6.22 -13.28
C SER A 97 -18.90 6.79 -13.00
N LEU A 98 -17.92 6.45 -13.84
CA LEU A 98 -16.56 6.99 -13.76
C LEU A 98 -16.56 8.52 -13.83
N ARG A 99 -17.50 9.09 -14.60
CA ARG A 99 -17.66 10.54 -14.72
C ARG A 99 -18.15 11.18 -13.42
N THR A 100 -19.05 10.50 -12.71
CA THR A 100 -19.50 10.93 -11.38
C THR A 100 -18.36 10.80 -10.38
N LEU A 101 -17.58 9.71 -10.42
CA LEU A 101 -16.37 9.54 -9.61
C LEU A 101 -15.40 10.72 -9.81
N TYR A 102 -15.06 11.09 -11.05
CA TYR A 102 -14.18 12.24 -11.30
C TYR A 102 -14.72 13.55 -10.73
N ARG A 103 -16.03 13.77 -10.75
CA ARG A 103 -16.64 14.97 -10.16
C ARG A 103 -16.44 15.01 -8.64
N TYR A 104 -16.67 13.90 -7.94
CA TYR A 104 -16.47 13.80 -6.49
C TYR A 104 -14.99 13.98 -6.10
N LEU A 105 -14.06 13.45 -6.90
CA LEU A 105 -12.63 13.55 -6.62
C LEU A 105 -12.01 14.89 -7.03
N SER A 106 -12.71 15.72 -7.83
CA SER A 106 -12.16 16.96 -8.39
C SER A 106 -11.85 18.05 -7.35
N SER A 107 -12.52 18.02 -6.20
CA SER A 107 -12.31 18.97 -5.09
C SER A 107 -11.28 18.49 -4.07
N LEU A 108 -10.71 17.29 -4.24
CA LEU A 108 -9.73 16.75 -3.32
C LEU A 108 -8.32 17.24 -3.68
N ASP A 109 -7.51 17.47 -2.65
CA ASP A 109 -6.07 17.74 -2.76
C ASP A 109 -5.23 16.71 -1.97
N SER A 110 -5.81 15.53 -1.71
CA SER A 110 -5.19 14.44 -0.97
C SER A 110 -5.02 13.20 -1.86
N PRO A 111 -4.04 12.33 -1.58
CA PRO A 111 -4.00 10.98 -2.13
C PRO A 111 -5.32 10.23 -1.91
N VAL A 112 -5.56 9.21 -2.73
CA VAL A 112 -6.75 8.39 -2.67
C VAL A 112 -6.41 6.90 -2.66
N LEU A 113 -7.22 6.12 -1.95
CA LEU A 113 -7.16 4.67 -1.95
C LEU A 113 -8.41 4.12 -2.63
N LEU A 114 -8.21 3.50 -3.79
CA LEU A 114 -9.21 2.75 -4.53
C LEU A 114 -9.28 1.32 -3.99
N VAL A 115 -10.46 0.90 -3.56
CA VAL A 115 -10.76 -0.46 -3.11
C VAL A 115 -11.86 -1.02 -4.02
N ILE A 116 -11.63 -2.22 -4.55
CA ILE A 116 -12.54 -2.92 -5.44
C ILE A 116 -12.80 -4.29 -4.85
N LYS A 117 -14.07 -4.67 -4.80
CA LYS A 117 -14.49 -6.04 -4.60
C LYS A 117 -15.12 -6.54 -5.89
N ASP A 118 -14.65 -7.68 -6.40
CA ASP A 118 -15.22 -8.30 -7.58
C ASP A 118 -16.31 -9.33 -7.24
N MET A 119 -17.02 -9.80 -8.26
CA MET A 119 -18.03 -10.87 -8.15
C MET A 119 -17.45 -12.24 -7.74
N GLY A 120 -16.11 -12.39 -7.73
CA GLY A 120 -15.38 -13.53 -7.18
C GLY A 120 -15.02 -13.36 -5.70
N ASN A 121 -15.53 -12.33 -5.03
CA ASN A 121 -15.22 -11.94 -3.65
C ASN A 121 -13.74 -11.63 -3.40
N GLN A 122 -12.99 -11.27 -4.45
CA GLN A 122 -11.60 -10.82 -4.29
C GLN A 122 -11.59 -9.32 -4.01
N VAL A 123 -10.78 -8.91 -3.03
CA VAL A 123 -10.56 -7.49 -2.68
C VAL A 123 -9.16 -7.06 -3.11
N PHE A 124 -9.09 -6.01 -3.91
CA PHE A 124 -7.85 -5.47 -4.46
C PHE A 124 -8.04 -4.00 -4.85
N GLY A 125 -6.98 -3.35 -5.30
CA GLY A 125 -7.10 -1.98 -5.75
C GLY A 125 -5.77 -1.26 -5.87
N ALA A 126 -5.80 0.05 -5.63
CA ALA A 126 -4.65 0.92 -5.81
C ALA A 126 -4.65 2.06 -4.80
N PHE A 127 -3.48 2.38 -4.26
CA PHE A 127 -3.23 3.70 -3.70
C PHE A 127 -2.72 4.60 -4.82
N SER A 128 -3.32 5.77 -4.99
CA SER A 128 -2.89 6.80 -5.94
C SER A 128 -2.43 8.04 -5.20
N SER A 129 -1.23 8.52 -5.53
CA SER A 129 -0.67 9.71 -4.89
C SER A 129 -1.43 11.01 -5.18
N HIS A 130 -2.37 10.97 -6.13
CA HIS A 130 -3.25 12.07 -6.53
C HIS A 130 -4.68 11.55 -6.79
N PRO A 131 -5.71 12.39 -6.63
CA PRO A 131 -7.08 12.05 -6.99
C PRO A 131 -7.22 11.68 -8.47
N PHE A 132 -8.13 10.74 -8.79
CA PHE A 132 -8.35 10.36 -10.17
C PHE A 132 -9.04 11.47 -10.96
N ARG A 133 -8.46 11.79 -12.12
CA ARG A 133 -8.95 12.79 -13.07
C ARG A 133 -8.67 12.37 -14.51
N VAL A 134 -9.45 12.92 -15.42
CA VAL A 134 -9.16 12.87 -16.87
C VAL A 134 -7.86 13.64 -17.14
N SER A 135 -6.96 13.04 -17.92
CA SER A 135 -5.67 13.65 -18.24
C SER A 135 -5.15 13.19 -19.59
N SER A 136 -4.55 14.11 -20.35
CA SER A 136 -3.89 13.80 -21.62
C SER A 136 -2.59 13.01 -21.44
N CYS A 137 -1.91 13.19 -20.31
CA CYS A 137 -0.68 12.49 -19.93
C CYS A 137 -0.85 11.68 -18.64
N CYS A 138 0.05 10.71 -18.42
CA CYS A 138 0.12 10.00 -17.15
C CYS A 138 0.51 10.95 -16.02
N TYR A 139 -0.04 10.75 -14.83
CA TYR A 139 0.25 11.51 -13.62
C TYR A 139 0.41 10.59 -12.42
N GLY A 140 0.85 11.14 -11.29
CA GLY A 140 1.17 10.40 -10.07
C GLY A 140 2.66 10.46 -9.73
N THR A 141 3.04 9.74 -8.68
CA THR A 141 4.41 9.65 -8.17
C THR A 141 4.72 8.19 -7.84
N GLY A 142 5.97 7.89 -7.51
CA GLY A 142 6.39 6.55 -7.06
C GLY A 142 5.74 6.06 -5.77
N GLU A 143 4.96 6.90 -5.08
CA GLU A 143 4.13 6.47 -3.94
C GLU A 143 2.91 5.65 -4.38
N THR A 144 2.46 5.79 -5.62
CA THR A 144 1.35 5.00 -6.18
C THR A 144 1.73 3.52 -6.15
N PHE A 145 0.82 2.65 -5.72
CA PHE A 145 1.02 1.21 -5.69
C PHE A 145 -0.30 0.47 -5.94
N LEU A 146 -0.19 -0.78 -6.39
CA LEU A 146 -1.32 -1.71 -6.47
C LEU A 146 -1.31 -2.67 -5.27
N PHE A 147 -2.46 -3.21 -4.90
CA PHE A 147 -2.55 -4.25 -3.88
C PHE A 147 -3.61 -5.30 -4.21
N SER A 148 -3.49 -6.48 -3.61
CA SER A 148 -4.48 -7.57 -3.68
C SER A 148 -4.47 -8.38 -2.38
N PHE A 149 -5.65 -8.83 -1.92
CA PHE A 149 -5.83 -9.69 -0.74
C PHE A 149 -5.96 -11.19 -1.08
N SER A 150 -5.31 -11.69 -2.13
CA SER A 150 -5.45 -13.09 -2.57
C SER A 150 -4.13 -13.90 -2.51
N PRO A 151 -3.98 -14.86 -1.55
CA PRO A 151 -4.78 -15.11 -0.35
C PRO A 151 -4.48 -14.16 0.83
N ASP A 152 -3.29 -13.54 0.80
CA ASP A 152 -2.83 -12.54 1.77
C ASP A 152 -2.60 -11.21 1.06
N LEU A 153 -2.41 -10.13 1.84
CA LEU A 153 -2.07 -8.83 1.29
C LEU A 153 -0.73 -8.88 0.55
N LYS A 154 -0.78 -8.56 -0.74
CA LYS A 154 0.39 -8.28 -1.59
C LYS A 154 0.33 -6.83 -2.01
N VAL A 155 1.46 -6.12 -1.88
CA VAL A 155 1.60 -4.72 -2.30
C VAL A 155 2.67 -4.61 -3.39
N PHE A 156 2.28 -4.09 -4.55
CA PHE A 156 3.13 -3.92 -5.72
C PHE A 156 3.49 -2.45 -5.87
N ARG A 157 4.67 -2.10 -5.34
CA ARG A 157 5.21 -0.73 -5.41
C ARG A 157 5.82 -0.44 -6.78
N TRP A 158 6.09 0.83 -7.02
CA TRP A 158 6.79 1.28 -8.23
C TRP A 158 8.10 0.52 -8.43
N SER A 159 8.30 -0.02 -9.64
CA SER A 159 9.50 -0.78 -10.03
C SER A 159 10.71 0.09 -10.34
N GLY A 160 10.51 1.37 -10.63
CA GLY A 160 11.55 2.26 -11.16
C GLY A 160 11.65 2.29 -12.70
N GLU A 161 10.95 1.41 -13.42
CA GLU A 161 11.12 1.25 -14.88
C GLU A 161 10.54 2.40 -15.71
N ASN A 162 9.39 2.95 -15.30
CA ASN A 162 8.72 4.06 -15.97
C ASN A 162 7.79 4.81 -15.02
N SER A 163 7.24 5.95 -15.43
CA SER A 163 6.33 6.76 -14.61
C SER A 163 4.88 6.74 -15.09
N TYR A 164 4.42 5.63 -15.68
CA TYR A 164 3.06 5.47 -16.20
C TYR A 164 2.07 5.05 -15.12
N PHE A 165 1.99 5.82 -14.03
CA PHE A 165 1.26 5.46 -12.82
C PHE A 165 -0.26 5.47 -13.01
N VAL A 166 -0.84 6.59 -13.45
CA VAL A 166 -2.29 6.74 -13.60
C VAL A 166 -2.58 7.55 -14.86
N ARG A 167 -3.60 7.13 -15.61
CA ARG A 167 -4.18 7.91 -16.70
C ARG A 167 -5.69 7.75 -16.70
N GLY A 168 -6.40 8.87 -16.63
CA GLY A 168 -7.86 8.88 -16.72
C GLY A 168 -8.34 9.33 -18.10
N HIS A 169 -9.34 8.63 -18.60
CA HIS A 169 -10.11 8.97 -19.80
C HIS A 169 -11.59 9.06 -19.42
N TRP A 170 -12.41 9.65 -20.30
CA TRP A 170 -13.86 9.70 -20.04
C TRP A 170 -14.52 8.32 -20.01
N ASP A 171 -13.92 7.35 -20.67
CA ASP A 171 -14.42 5.99 -20.86
C ASP A 171 -13.62 4.92 -20.10
N SER A 172 -12.52 5.30 -19.44
CA SER A 172 -11.70 4.35 -18.69
C SER A 172 -10.76 5.00 -17.68
N LEU A 173 -10.45 4.25 -16.62
CA LEU A 173 -9.37 4.57 -15.69
C LEU A 173 -8.26 3.52 -15.83
N GLN A 174 -7.03 3.98 -16.04
CA GLN A 174 -5.84 3.13 -16.22
C GLN A 174 -4.85 3.40 -15.08
N ILE A 175 -4.37 2.33 -14.42
CA ILE A 175 -3.37 2.40 -13.35
C ILE A 175 -2.27 1.39 -13.63
N GLY A 176 -1.05 1.89 -13.79
CA GLY A 176 0.14 1.13 -14.17
C GLY A 176 0.11 0.73 -15.64
N ALA A 177 1.21 0.94 -16.35
CA ALA A 177 1.32 0.56 -17.75
C ALA A 177 2.75 0.06 -18.10
N GLY A 178 2.99 -0.13 -19.40
CA GLY A 178 4.23 -0.70 -19.92
C GLY A 178 4.11 -2.21 -20.12
N GLY A 179 4.60 -2.69 -21.26
CA GLY A 179 4.36 -4.07 -21.73
C GLY A 179 3.04 -4.29 -22.47
N GLY A 180 2.31 -3.21 -22.83
CA GLY A 180 1.11 -3.26 -23.69
C GLY A 180 -0.22 -3.48 -22.97
N CYS A 181 -0.23 -3.70 -21.66
CA CYS A 181 -1.44 -3.83 -20.83
C CYS A 181 -1.35 -2.92 -19.58
N PHE A 182 -2.42 -2.92 -18.77
CA PHE A 182 -2.50 -2.12 -17.54
C PHE A 182 -2.46 -2.99 -16.29
N GLY A 183 -1.84 -2.48 -15.23
CA GLY A 183 -1.84 -3.11 -13.92
C GLY A 183 -3.26 -3.25 -13.37
N LEU A 184 -4.07 -2.22 -13.56
CA LEU A 184 -5.49 -2.18 -13.29
C LEU A 184 -6.19 -1.24 -14.29
N TRP A 185 -7.28 -1.70 -14.88
CA TRP A 185 -8.12 -0.95 -15.80
C TRP A 185 -9.59 -1.07 -15.38
N LEU A 186 -10.36 0.00 -15.49
CA LEU A 186 -11.80 0.04 -15.25
C LEU A 186 -12.53 0.74 -16.40
N ASP A 187 -13.73 0.27 -16.73
CA ASP A 187 -14.60 0.87 -17.74
C ASP A 187 -15.36 2.11 -17.25
N ALA A 188 -16.05 2.79 -18.17
CA ALA A 188 -16.82 4.00 -17.92
C ALA A 188 -17.94 3.82 -16.89
N ASP A 189 -18.47 2.61 -16.82
CA ASP A 189 -19.57 2.21 -15.96
C ASP A 189 -19.09 1.63 -14.63
N LEU A 190 -17.79 1.58 -14.35
CA LEU A 190 -17.21 0.97 -13.14
C LEU A 190 -17.73 -0.44 -12.85
N CYS A 191 -18.16 -1.17 -13.89
CA CYS A 191 -18.76 -2.49 -13.79
C CYS A 191 -17.79 -3.58 -14.26
N ARG A 192 -16.87 -3.24 -15.17
CA ARG A 192 -15.88 -4.17 -15.72
C ARG A 192 -14.50 -3.61 -15.53
N GLY A 193 -13.57 -4.52 -15.29
CA GLY A 193 -12.17 -4.18 -15.24
C GLY A 193 -11.29 -5.31 -15.70
N SER A 194 -10.02 -4.98 -15.86
CA SER A 194 -8.99 -5.97 -16.11
C SER A 194 -7.70 -5.64 -15.38
N SER A 195 -6.90 -6.66 -15.11
CA SER A 195 -5.61 -6.54 -14.44
C SER A 195 -4.61 -7.50 -15.06
N PHE A 196 -3.51 -6.93 -15.55
CA PHE A 196 -2.42 -7.65 -16.18
C PHE A 196 -1.10 -7.29 -15.49
N PRO A 197 -0.04 -8.11 -15.68
CA PRO A 197 1.31 -7.66 -15.37
C PRO A 197 1.67 -6.39 -16.15
N CYS A 198 2.24 -5.42 -15.48
CA CYS A 198 2.76 -4.20 -16.11
C CYS A 198 4.17 -3.87 -15.61
N GLN A 199 4.93 -3.14 -16.42
CA GLN A 199 6.30 -2.75 -16.06
C GLN A 199 6.34 -1.75 -14.89
N THR A 200 5.33 -0.86 -14.76
CA THR A 200 5.32 0.16 -13.70
C THR A 200 5.37 -0.44 -12.29
N PHE A 201 4.71 -1.58 -12.05
CA PHE A 201 4.59 -2.18 -10.71
C PHE A 201 5.13 -3.61 -10.62
N ASN A 202 5.48 -4.23 -11.75
CA ASN A 202 5.84 -5.65 -11.85
C ASN A 202 4.84 -6.56 -11.12
N ASN A 203 3.56 -6.22 -11.21
CA ASN A 203 2.49 -6.91 -10.50
C ASN A 203 2.10 -8.22 -11.19
N GLN A 204 1.49 -9.12 -10.44
CA GLN A 204 0.66 -10.19 -10.99
C GLN A 204 -0.78 -9.68 -11.17
N PRO A 205 -1.66 -10.37 -11.91
CA PRO A 205 -3.10 -10.06 -11.92
C PRO A 205 -3.63 -9.94 -10.50
N LEU A 206 -4.39 -8.87 -10.23
CA LEU A 206 -4.84 -8.52 -8.89
C LEU A 206 -6.05 -9.35 -8.41
N SER A 207 -6.79 -9.96 -9.34
CA SER A 207 -7.89 -10.90 -9.06
C SER A 207 -7.50 -12.32 -9.48
N SER A 208 -8.36 -13.29 -9.13
CA SER A 208 -8.32 -14.68 -9.61
C SER A 208 -8.31 -14.79 -11.14
N LYS A 209 -8.87 -13.81 -11.85
CA LYS A 209 -8.90 -13.72 -13.32
C LYS A 209 -8.36 -12.37 -13.77
N LYS A 210 -7.84 -12.32 -15.00
CA LYS A 210 -7.37 -11.07 -15.61
C LYS A 210 -8.52 -10.11 -15.87
N ASP A 211 -9.64 -10.61 -16.36
CA ASP A 211 -10.89 -9.85 -16.50
C ASP A 211 -11.82 -10.14 -15.31
N PHE A 212 -12.43 -9.10 -14.77
CA PHE A 212 -13.33 -9.20 -13.62
C PHE A 212 -14.54 -8.29 -13.77
N THR A 213 -15.62 -8.65 -13.07
CA THR A 213 -16.81 -7.83 -12.91
C THR A 213 -16.80 -7.26 -11.51
N VAL A 214 -16.91 -5.94 -11.41
CA VAL A 214 -16.95 -5.23 -10.14
C VAL A 214 -18.28 -5.52 -9.47
N GLN A 215 -18.24 -5.97 -8.21
CA GLN A 215 -19.41 -6.00 -7.34
C GLN A 215 -19.61 -4.60 -6.77
N ASP A 216 -18.60 -4.08 -6.09
CA ASP A 216 -18.61 -2.76 -5.48
C ASP A 216 -17.20 -2.15 -5.45
N LEU A 217 -17.14 -0.82 -5.36
CA LEU A 217 -15.90 -0.05 -5.32
C LEU A 217 -16.06 1.14 -4.36
N GLU A 218 -15.04 1.35 -3.54
CA GLU A 218 -14.89 2.51 -2.66
C GLU A 218 -13.63 3.31 -3.03
N VAL A 219 -13.70 4.63 -2.85
CA VAL A 219 -12.54 5.52 -2.90
C VAL A 219 -12.44 6.26 -1.59
N TRP A 220 -11.32 6.08 -0.89
CA TRP A 220 -11.01 6.72 0.38
C TRP A 220 -10.00 7.85 0.17
N THR A 221 -10.06 8.88 1.01
CA THR A 221 -9.09 9.98 1.04
C THR A 221 -8.58 10.24 2.45
N PHE A 222 -7.42 10.90 2.57
CA PHE A 222 -6.65 11.07 3.81
C PHE A 222 -6.52 12.56 4.13
N SER A 223 -7.59 13.16 4.66
CA SER A 223 -7.58 14.56 5.05
C SER A 223 -7.72 14.69 6.57
N SER A 224 -6.84 15.51 7.16
CA SER A 224 -7.03 15.99 8.52
C SER A 224 -8.34 16.77 8.60
N ARG A 225 -9.04 16.71 9.73
CA ARG A 225 -10.27 17.47 9.97
C ARG A 225 -10.05 18.95 9.57
N GLU A 226 -10.93 19.48 8.73
CA GLU A 226 -10.95 20.92 8.42
C GLU A 226 -10.96 21.72 9.73
N ILE A 227 -10.08 22.72 9.84
CA ILE A 227 -10.08 23.71 10.93
C ILE A 227 -11.27 24.65 10.76
#